data_AF-A0AB38X8D6-F1
#
_entry.id   AF-A0AB38X8D6-F1
#
_cell.length_a   1.000
_cell.length_b   1.000
_cell.length_c   1.000
_cell.angle_alpha   90.00
_cell.angle_beta   90.00
_cell.angle_gamma   90.00
#
_symmetry.space_group_name_H-M   'P 1'
#
loop_
_entity.id
_entity.type
_entity.pdbx_description
1 polymer ?
#
loop_
_entity_poly.entity_id
_entity_poly.type
_entity_poly.pdbx_seq_one_letter_code
_entity_poly.pdbx_strand_id
1 'polypeptide(L)'
;MKWSQYYAAQVPVTKPDKRQVISLAPDEGRQVDQAWFKALLKVTTVKSGQGLARHNTVLTLALAMYQSKISQQRARDVLDVFNSNLHDPLVDREVVQCVRDAYSGDYRGAALSYVQGLLDQWVPNFSGKVVVGIGWHKFAKPRAERQYSHANEWRNDVLALINRMGGSAASVAMSTRQIQDELGISPASLNRVMKQLQATSQLKRVQRGNQPTLLTTVTMLFKSAMVSRQAQSQAWTGYLTTLVPTVGPNGYEPTVGTLTEMQAVSGDSAPPWVMETRRRTG
;
A
#
# COMPACT_ATOMS: atom_id res chain seq x y z
N MET A 1 -2.66 9.83 10.28
CA MET A 1 -4.03 9.35 10.58
C MET A 1 -5.15 10.36 10.28
N LYS A 2 -4.87 11.64 9.94
CA LYS A 2 -5.93 12.64 9.70
C LYS A 2 -6.77 12.43 8.44
N TRP A 3 -6.21 11.83 7.38
CA TRP A 3 -6.89 11.64 6.08
C TRP A 3 -8.22 10.86 6.20
N SER A 4 -8.25 9.77 6.97
CA SER A 4 -9.46 8.95 7.09
C SER A 4 -10.57 9.66 7.87
N GLN A 5 -10.22 10.56 8.78
CA GLN A 5 -11.18 11.37 9.54
C GLN A 5 -11.81 12.45 8.64
N TYR A 6 -11.00 13.14 7.82
CA TYR A 6 -11.51 14.10 6.84
C TYR A 6 -12.40 13.43 5.78
N TYR A 7 -12.03 12.24 5.31
CA TYR A 7 -12.83 11.49 4.34
C TYR A 7 -14.17 11.02 4.92
N ALA A 8 -14.18 10.54 6.17
CA ALA A 8 -15.40 10.11 6.85
C ALA A 8 -16.45 11.24 6.96
N ALA A 9 -16.00 12.48 7.18
CA ALA A 9 -16.87 13.63 7.29
C ALA A 9 -17.52 14.06 5.95
N GLN A 10 -16.96 13.64 4.81
CA GLN A 10 -17.37 14.08 3.47
C GLN A 10 -18.25 13.07 2.72
N VAL A 11 -18.34 11.81 3.17
CA VAL A 11 -19.08 10.76 2.46
C VAL A 11 -20.49 10.60 3.06
N PRO A 12 -21.56 10.90 2.30
CA PRO A 12 -22.93 10.56 2.72
C PRO A 12 -23.10 9.04 2.79
N VAL A 13 -23.63 8.52 3.90
CA VAL A 13 -23.89 7.10 4.13
C VAL A 13 -25.00 6.64 3.17
N THR A 14 -24.63 6.11 2.00
CA THR A 14 -25.60 5.86 0.92
C THR A 14 -26.00 4.40 0.75
N LYS A 15 -25.37 3.42 1.42
CA LYS A 15 -25.87 2.04 1.50
C LYS A 15 -25.44 1.35 2.79
N PRO A 16 -26.36 0.75 3.57
CA PRO A 16 -26.02 -0.06 4.73
C PRO A 16 -25.46 -1.41 4.27
N ASP A 17 -24.14 -1.55 4.28
CA ASP A 17 -23.50 -2.87 4.29
C ASP A 17 -23.65 -3.47 5.70
N LYS A 18 -23.99 -4.76 5.81
CA LYS A 18 -24.35 -5.45 7.06
C LYS A 18 -23.21 -5.52 8.08
N ARG A 19 -22.03 -4.96 7.76
CA ARG A 19 -20.83 -4.86 8.60
C ARG A 19 -20.47 -3.41 9.00
N GLN A 20 -21.31 -2.43 8.67
CA GLN A 20 -21.00 -1.01 8.93
C GLN A 20 -21.26 -0.62 10.38
N VAL A 21 -20.23 -0.13 11.06
CA VAL A 21 -20.42 0.83 12.13
C VAL A 21 -20.56 2.21 11.49
N ILE A 22 -21.71 2.82 11.74
CA ILE A 22 -22.18 4.07 11.12
C ILE A 22 -21.41 5.23 11.76
N SER A 23 -20.81 6.08 10.94
CA SER A 23 -20.49 7.44 11.35
C SER A 23 -21.82 8.17 11.53
N LEU A 24 -22.26 8.31 12.77
CA LEU A 24 -23.54 8.98 13.08
C LEU A 24 -23.41 10.48 12.83
N ALA A 25 -24.48 11.09 12.31
CA ALA A 25 -24.64 12.54 12.32
C ALA A 25 -24.53 13.06 13.77
N PRO A 26 -24.14 14.33 13.99
CA PRO A 26 -23.93 14.88 15.33
C PRO A 26 -25.12 14.69 16.28
N ASP A 27 -26.35 14.72 15.74
CA ASP A 27 -27.61 14.53 16.48
C ASP A 27 -28.11 13.07 16.52
N GLU A 28 -27.59 12.17 15.67
CA GLU A 28 -27.90 10.73 15.73
C GLU A 28 -26.92 9.96 16.63
N GLY A 29 -25.86 10.63 17.11
CA GLY A 29 -24.81 10.06 17.94
C GLY A 29 -25.21 9.81 19.40
N ARG A 30 -26.18 10.57 19.94
CA ARG A 30 -26.59 10.48 21.35
C ARG A 30 -27.61 9.36 21.53
N GLN A 31 -27.34 8.44 22.45
CA GLN A 31 -28.24 7.31 22.72
C GLN A 31 -29.65 7.77 23.16
N VAL A 32 -29.76 8.91 23.85
CA VAL A 32 -31.06 9.43 24.33
C VAL A 32 -31.99 9.90 23.20
N ASP A 33 -31.46 10.28 22.05
CA ASP A 33 -32.26 10.79 20.93
C ASP A 33 -32.85 9.65 20.07
N GLN A 34 -32.26 8.47 20.19
CA GLN A 34 -32.62 7.29 19.41
C GLN A 34 -34.01 6.76 19.76
N ALA A 35 -34.65 6.16 18.76
CA ALA A 35 -36.01 5.63 18.89
C ALA A 35 -36.13 4.57 19.99
N TRP A 36 -35.09 3.76 20.19
CA TRP A 36 -35.12 2.70 21.20
C TRP A 36 -35.17 3.24 22.63
N PHE A 37 -34.46 4.34 22.91
CA PHE A 37 -34.43 4.94 24.25
C PHE A 37 -35.81 5.49 24.62
N LYS A 38 -36.44 6.21 23.66
CA LYS A 38 -37.80 6.72 23.79
C LYS A 38 -38.84 5.60 23.89
N ALA A 39 -38.63 4.48 23.20
CA ALA A 39 -39.51 3.32 23.27
C ALA A 39 -39.45 2.65 24.65
N LEU A 40 -38.25 2.42 25.19
CA LEU A 40 -38.07 1.83 26.52
C LEU A 40 -38.63 2.73 27.64
N LEU A 41 -38.47 4.05 27.55
CA LEU A 41 -39.02 4.99 28.54
C LEU A 41 -40.56 4.96 28.64
N LYS A 42 -41.26 4.45 27.62
CA LYS A 42 -42.74 4.33 27.62
C LYS A 42 -43.24 3.00 28.20
N VAL A 43 -42.34 2.05 28.44
CA VAL A 43 -42.73 0.73 28.95
C VAL A 43 -43.06 0.82 30.43
N THR A 44 -44.24 0.32 30.80
CA THR A 44 -44.70 0.25 32.20
C THR A 44 -44.72 -1.17 32.77
N THR A 45 -44.58 -2.19 31.93
CA THR A 45 -44.80 -3.61 32.26
C THR A 45 -43.54 -4.37 32.68
N VAL A 46 -42.40 -3.68 32.85
CA VAL A 46 -41.12 -4.30 33.20
C VAL A 46 -41.20 -4.94 34.58
N LYS A 47 -40.99 -6.26 34.65
CA LYS A 47 -41.13 -7.04 35.90
C LYS A 47 -39.81 -7.14 36.68
N SER A 48 -39.94 -7.52 37.96
CA SER A 48 -38.84 -8.01 38.79
C SER A 48 -38.27 -9.33 38.26
N GLY A 49 -36.96 -9.54 38.41
CA GLY A 49 -36.29 -10.75 37.96
C GLY A 49 -34.78 -10.60 37.83
N GLN A 50 -34.11 -11.66 37.37
CA GLN A 50 -32.69 -11.68 37.05
C GLN A 50 -32.48 -11.41 35.54
N GLY A 51 -31.36 -10.78 35.18
CA GLY A 51 -31.06 -10.48 33.76
C GLY A 51 -31.84 -9.27 33.24
N LEU A 52 -32.65 -9.43 32.18
CA LEU A 52 -33.34 -8.34 31.47
C LEU A 52 -34.58 -7.81 32.25
N ALA A 53 -34.39 -7.46 33.52
CA ALA A 53 -35.43 -6.98 34.43
C ALA A 53 -35.28 -5.49 34.75
N ARG A 54 -36.23 -4.93 35.50
CA ARG A 54 -36.34 -3.48 35.81
C ARG A 54 -35.04 -2.80 36.27
N HIS A 55 -34.23 -3.45 37.14
CA HIS A 55 -32.97 -2.88 37.62
C HIS A 55 -32.01 -2.61 36.47
N ASN A 56 -31.84 -3.60 35.60
CA ASN A 56 -30.93 -3.47 34.48
C ASN A 56 -31.51 -2.61 33.35
N THR A 57 -32.84 -2.51 33.24
CA THR A 57 -33.49 -1.50 32.38
C THR A 57 -33.12 -0.08 32.85
N VAL A 58 -33.27 0.22 34.13
CA VAL A 58 -32.90 1.53 34.71
C VAL A 58 -31.42 1.81 34.55
N LEU A 59 -30.55 0.82 34.84
CA LEU A 59 -29.10 0.95 34.63
C LEU A 59 -28.75 1.21 33.16
N THR A 60 -29.37 0.50 32.22
CA THR A 60 -29.12 0.66 30.78
C THR A 60 -29.55 2.05 30.29
N LEU A 61 -30.70 2.54 30.75
CA LEU A 61 -31.16 3.90 30.46
C LEU A 61 -30.20 4.94 31.08
N ALA A 62 -29.74 4.73 32.32
CA ALA A 62 -28.76 5.61 32.96
C ALA A 62 -27.43 5.66 32.19
N LEU A 63 -26.94 4.53 31.70
CA LEU A 63 -25.74 4.43 30.87
C LEU A 63 -25.89 5.17 29.54
N ALA A 64 -27.08 5.13 28.94
CA ALA A 64 -27.39 5.89 27.73
C ALA A 64 -27.39 7.40 27.95
N MET A 65 -27.94 7.84 29.08
CA MET A 65 -27.92 9.24 29.49
C MET A 65 -26.50 9.72 29.81
N TYR A 66 -25.69 8.90 30.48
CA TYR A 66 -24.28 9.19 30.75
C TYR A 66 -23.46 9.36 29.46
N GLN A 67 -23.59 8.41 28.51
CA GLN A 67 -22.89 8.51 27.22
C GLN A 67 -23.31 9.78 26.46
N SER A 68 -24.59 10.13 26.56
CA SER A 68 -25.17 11.32 25.91
C SER A 68 -24.87 12.64 26.64
N LYS A 69 -24.01 12.62 27.66
CA LYS A 69 -23.57 13.80 28.43
C LYS A 69 -24.70 14.52 29.18
N ILE A 70 -25.75 13.79 29.55
CA ILE A 70 -26.76 14.32 30.46
C ILE A 70 -26.16 14.39 31.87
N SER A 71 -26.56 15.39 32.67
CA SER A 71 -26.08 15.50 34.04
C SER A 71 -26.66 14.38 34.91
N GLN A 72 -25.89 13.95 35.91
CA GLN A 72 -26.32 12.90 36.83
C GLN A 72 -27.64 13.26 37.53
N GLN A 73 -27.82 14.52 37.93
CA GLN A 73 -29.07 14.98 38.55
C GLN A 73 -30.24 14.83 37.59
N ARG A 74 -30.10 15.28 36.34
CA ARG A 74 -31.16 15.17 35.34
C ARG A 74 -31.50 13.71 35.03
N ALA A 75 -30.50 12.83 35.04
CA ALA A 75 -30.72 11.40 34.89
C ALA A 75 -31.51 10.79 36.05
N ARG A 76 -31.27 11.22 37.29
CA ARG A 76 -32.10 10.81 38.45
C ARG A 76 -33.54 11.24 38.26
N ASP A 77 -33.79 12.52 37.96
CA ASP A 77 -35.16 13.03 37.83
C ASP A 77 -35.95 12.29 36.74
N VAL A 78 -35.32 12.01 35.59
CA VAL A 78 -35.97 11.30 34.47
C VAL A 78 -36.23 9.84 34.83
N LEU A 79 -35.29 9.17 35.49
CA LEU A 79 -35.42 7.76 35.83
C LEU A 79 -36.33 7.52 37.02
N ASP A 80 -36.48 8.50 37.92
CA ASP A 80 -37.47 8.49 38.99
C ASP A 80 -38.89 8.56 38.44
N VAL A 81 -39.14 9.47 37.48
CA VAL A 81 -40.42 9.52 36.75
C VAL A 81 -40.69 8.22 35.99
N PHE A 82 -39.69 7.68 35.30
CA PHE A 82 -39.82 6.39 34.62
C PHE A 82 -40.17 5.26 35.61
N ASN A 83 -39.45 5.16 36.72
CA ASN A 83 -39.66 4.13 37.73
C ASN A 83 -41.06 4.23 38.35
N SER A 84 -41.54 5.45 38.63
CA SER A 84 -42.87 5.72 39.15
C SER A 84 -44.01 5.29 38.20
N ASN A 85 -43.72 5.19 36.89
CA ASN A 85 -44.69 4.73 35.89
C ASN A 85 -44.71 3.20 35.74
N LEU A 86 -43.80 2.45 36.38
CA LEU A 86 -43.79 0.99 36.33
C LEU A 86 -44.92 0.41 37.20
N HIS A 87 -45.49 -0.71 36.77
CA HIS A 87 -46.48 -1.45 37.58
C HIS A 87 -45.90 -1.99 38.89
N ASP A 88 -44.60 -2.32 38.89
CA ASP A 88 -43.87 -2.87 40.03
C ASP A 88 -42.52 -2.11 40.16
N PRO A 89 -42.56 -0.90 40.75
CA PRO A 89 -41.42 0.02 40.79
C PRO A 89 -40.27 -0.51 41.66
N LEU A 90 -39.04 -0.09 41.33
CA LEU A 90 -37.87 -0.27 42.20
C LEU A 90 -37.96 0.63 43.41
N VAL A 91 -37.26 0.24 44.48
CA VAL A 91 -37.08 1.12 45.64
C VAL A 91 -36.19 2.29 45.22
N ASP A 92 -36.53 3.50 45.65
CA ASP A 92 -35.81 4.74 45.28
C ASP A 92 -34.28 4.62 45.44
N ARG A 93 -33.81 4.02 46.54
CA ARG A 93 -32.38 3.76 46.79
C ARG A 93 -31.71 2.97 45.66
N GLU A 94 -32.42 2.05 45.01
CA GLU A 94 -31.91 1.23 43.92
C GLU A 94 -31.82 2.03 42.62
N VAL A 95 -32.78 2.93 42.38
CA VAL A 95 -32.71 3.88 41.25
C VAL A 95 -31.52 4.82 41.40
N VAL A 96 -31.33 5.38 42.60
CA VAL A 96 -30.17 6.23 42.92
C VAL A 96 -28.86 5.46 42.74
N GLN A 97 -28.81 4.19 43.16
CA GLN A 97 -27.66 3.33 42.99
C GLN A 97 -27.35 3.06 41.51
N CYS A 98 -28.34 2.68 40.69
CA CYS A 98 -28.16 2.51 39.25
C CYS A 98 -27.59 3.76 38.58
N VAL A 99 -28.08 4.94 38.93
CA VAL A 99 -27.58 6.20 38.39
C VAL A 99 -26.17 6.51 38.89
N ARG A 100 -25.85 6.23 40.14
CA ARG A 100 -24.49 6.37 40.66
C ARG A 100 -23.52 5.46 39.91
N ASP A 101 -23.89 4.20 39.75
CA ASP A 101 -23.03 3.17 39.17
C ASP A 101 -22.81 3.43 37.67
N ALA A 102 -23.84 3.91 36.94
CA ALA A 102 -23.69 4.34 35.56
C ALA A 102 -22.74 5.54 35.36
N TYR A 103 -22.68 6.45 36.35
CA TYR A 103 -21.86 7.67 36.33
C TYR A 103 -20.51 7.52 37.05
N SER A 104 -20.18 6.32 37.53
CA SER A 104 -18.88 5.99 38.15
C SER A 104 -17.69 6.21 37.20
N GLY A 105 -17.93 6.13 35.89
CA GLY A 105 -16.90 6.17 34.85
C GLY A 105 -16.42 4.78 34.40
N ASP A 106 -16.82 3.71 35.10
CA ASP A 106 -16.44 2.33 34.77
C ASP A 106 -17.07 1.84 33.46
N TYR A 107 -18.21 2.43 33.08
CA TYR A 107 -18.96 2.08 31.89
C TYR A 107 -18.83 3.14 30.79
N ARG A 108 -18.84 2.71 29.53
CA ARG A 108 -18.72 3.59 28.35
C ARG A 108 -20.06 4.01 27.74
N GLY A 109 -21.16 3.41 28.17
CA GLY A 109 -22.51 3.61 27.63
C GLY A 109 -23.31 2.31 27.57
N ALA A 110 -24.57 2.37 27.12
CA ALA A 110 -25.40 1.17 27.00
C ALA A 110 -24.85 0.22 25.92
N ALA A 111 -24.75 -1.07 26.24
CA ALA A 111 -24.25 -2.09 25.32
C ALA A 111 -25.34 -2.55 24.35
N LEU A 112 -24.97 -2.78 23.08
CA LEU A 112 -25.92 -3.19 22.03
C LEU A 112 -26.70 -4.45 22.35
N SER A 113 -25.98 -5.50 22.76
CA SER A 113 -26.59 -6.78 23.11
C SER A 113 -27.63 -6.62 24.21
N TYR A 114 -27.37 -5.73 25.16
CA TYR A 114 -28.24 -5.48 26.30
C TYR A 114 -29.48 -4.69 25.90
N VAL A 115 -29.30 -3.62 25.12
CA VAL A 115 -30.41 -2.82 24.56
C VAL A 115 -31.31 -3.70 23.70
N GLN A 116 -30.74 -4.53 22.82
CA GLN A 116 -31.53 -5.43 21.97
C GLN A 116 -32.32 -6.42 22.81
N GLY A 117 -31.70 -7.06 23.82
CA GLY A 117 -32.41 -7.97 24.72
C GLY A 117 -33.58 -7.30 25.45
N LEU A 118 -33.40 -6.07 25.93
CA LEU A 118 -34.48 -5.32 26.57
C LEU A 118 -35.62 -4.98 25.61
N LEU A 119 -35.31 -4.62 24.37
CA LEU A 119 -36.32 -4.33 23.35
C LEU A 119 -37.11 -5.57 22.97
N ASP A 120 -36.43 -6.69 22.73
CA ASP A 120 -37.05 -7.97 22.37
C ASP A 120 -38.00 -8.47 23.47
N GLN A 121 -37.63 -8.24 24.74
CA GLN A 121 -38.42 -8.67 25.89
C GLN A 121 -39.61 -7.75 26.20
N TRP A 122 -39.42 -6.42 26.13
CA TRP A 122 -40.35 -5.44 26.72
C TRP A 122 -41.06 -4.54 25.70
N VAL A 123 -40.58 -4.50 24.46
CA VAL A 123 -41.17 -3.69 23.39
C VAL A 123 -41.47 -4.61 22.19
N PRO A 124 -42.52 -5.46 22.29
CA PRO A 124 -42.89 -6.32 21.18
C PRO A 124 -43.20 -5.44 19.95
N ASN A 125 -42.58 -5.75 18.82
CA ASN A 125 -42.67 -5.02 17.54
C ASN A 125 -41.86 -3.71 17.43
N PHE A 126 -40.78 -3.53 18.19
CA PHE A 126 -39.84 -2.45 17.91
C PHE A 126 -39.23 -2.58 16.50
N SER A 127 -39.56 -1.65 15.60
CA SER A 127 -39.07 -1.62 14.21
C SER A 127 -37.95 -0.60 13.97
N GLY A 128 -37.52 0.11 15.02
CA GLY A 128 -36.47 1.11 14.93
C GLY A 128 -35.07 0.50 14.82
N LYS A 129 -34.11 1.29 14.32
CA LYS A 129 -32.70 0.89 14.30
C LYS A 129 -32.03 1.26 15.63
N VAL A 130 -31.36 0.30 16.26
CA VAL A 130 -30.50 0.55 17.42
C VAL A 130 -29.09 0.84 16.92
N VAL A 131 -28.51 1.99 17.27
CA VAL A 131 -27.12 2.29 16.95
C VAL A 131 -26.35 2.60 18.23
N VAL A 132 -25.26 1.89 18.46
CA VAL A 132 -24.55 1.92 19.75
C VAL A 132 -23.07 1.85 19.45
N GLY A 133 -22.38 2.93 19.79
CA GLY A 133 -20.94 3.08 19.62
C GLY A 133 -20.55 3.79 18.31
N ILE A 134 -19.62 4.74 18.45
CA ILE A 134 -18.84 5.29 17.35
C ILE A 134 -17.71 4.29 17.09
N GLY A 135 -17.94 3.33 16.20
CA GLY A 135 -16.89 2.42 15.75
C GLY A 135 -15.94 3.15 14.83
N TRP A 136 -14.64 3.12 15.16
CA TRP A 136 -13.61 3.66 14.29
C TRP A 136 -13.52 2.80 13.03
N HIS A 137 -13.96 3.34 11.89
CA HIS A 137 -13.78 2.70 10.59
C HIS A 137 -12.52 3.24 9.90
N LYS A 138 -11.58 2.35 9.56
CA LYS A 138 -10.39 2.69 8.78
C LYS A 138 -10.73 2.68 7.29
N PHE A 139 -11.00 3.85 6.71
CA PHE A 139 -11.21 3.97 5.26
C PHE A 139 -9.92 3.64 4.49
N ALA A 140 -10.05 2.81 3.45
CA ALA A 140 -8.95 2.53 2.53
C ALA A 140 -8.72 3.73 1.62
N LYS A 141 -7.47 4.20 1.52
CA LYS A 141 -7.11 5.33 0.64
C LYS A 141 -7.45 5.02 -0.83
N PRO A 142 -8.02 5.94 -1.63
CA PRO A 142 -8.22 5.76 -3.07
C PRO A 142 -6.94 5.31 -3.76
N ARG A 143 -7.06 4.44 -4.77
CA ARG A 143 -5.89 3.86 -5.48
C ARG A 143 -4.98 4.95 -6.07
N ALA A 144 -5.58 6.06 -6.54
CA ALA A 144 -4.87 7.19 -7.14
C ALA A 144 -3.96 7.94 -6.14
N GLU A 145 -4.35 8.02 -4.87
CA GLU A 145 -3.60 8.77 -3.86
C GLU A 145 -2.57 7.91 -3.10
N ARG A 146 -2.45 6.62 -3.44
CA ARG A 146 -1.49 5.73 -2.79
C ARG A 146 -0.09 6.04 -3.31
N GLN A 147 0.74 6.60 -2.44
CA GLN A 147 2.15 6.80 -2.70
C GLN A 147 2.91 5.51 -2.35
N TYR A 148 3.80 5.07 -3.25
CA TYR A 148 4.71 3.96 -2.99
C TYR A 148 6.08 4.51 -2.63
N SER A 149 6.41 4.50 -1.34
CA SER A 149 7.64 5.12 -0.83
C SER A 149 8.92 4.51 -1.41
N HIS A 150 8.91 3.21 -1.70
CA HIS A 150 10.10 2.45 -2.12
C HIS A 150 10.29 2.34 -3.65
N ALA A 151 9.50 3.05 -4.46
CA ALA A 151 9.55 2.86 -5.92
C ALA A 151 10.90 3.29 -6.54
N ASN A 152 11.54 4.32 -5.98
CA ASN A 152 12.83 4.82 -6.47
C ASN A 152 13.98 3.90 -6.05
N GLU A 153 13.96 3.40 -4.81
CA GLU A 153 14.94 2.44 -4.28
C GLU A 153 14.97 1.20 -5.16
N TRP A 154 13.81 0.57 -5.39
CA TRP A 154 13.72 -0.61 -6.24
C TRP A 154 14.16 -0.38 -7.69
N ARG A 155 13.99 0.83 -8.24
CA ARG A 155 14.52 1.16 -9.58
C ARG A 155 16.04 1.12 -9.57
N ASN A 156 16.66 1.75 -8.59
CA ASN A 156 18.12 1.79 -8.48
C ASN A 156 18.70 0.39 -8.27
N ASP A 157 18.07 -0.41 -7.40
CA ASP A 157 18.51 -1.78 -7.10
C ASP A 157 18.42 -2.70 -8.32
N VAL A 158 17.31 -2.62 -9.09
CA VAL A 158 17.15 -3.39 -10.32
C VAL A 158 18.19 -3.00 -11.37
N LEU A 159 18.45 -1.70 -11.55
CA LEU A 159 19.48 -1.23 -12.48
C LEU A 159 20.87 -1.67 -12.04
N ALA A 160 21.18 -1.57 -10.74
CA ALA A 160 22.46 -1.99 -10.17
C ALA A 160 22.69 -3.49 -10.36
N LEU A 161 21.68 -4.33 -10.11
CA LEU A 161 21.75 -5.78 -10.32
C LEU A 161 22.03 -6.10 -11.79
N ILE A 162 21.26 -5.56 -12.72
CA ILE A 162 21.42 -5.84 -14.16
C ILE A 162 22.82 -5.41 -14.63
N ASN A 163 23.28 -4.24 -14.20
CA ASN A 163 24.61 -3.73 -14.53
C ASN A 163 25.73 -4.59 -13.93
N ARG A 164 25.55 -5.12 -12.72
CA ARG A 164 26.49 -6.02 -12.06
C ARG A 164 26.60 -7.34 -12.81
N MET A 165 25.45 -7.93 -13.19
CA MET A 165 25.40 -9.19 -13.94
C MET A 165 25.91 -9.04 -15.38
N GLY A 166 25.81 -7.84 -15.96
CA GLY A 166 26.21 -7.57 -17.33
C GLY A 166 27.65 -7.18 -17.57
N GLY A 167 28.37 -6.72 -16.53
CA GLY A 167 29.75 -6.30 -16.67
C GLY A 167 29.93 -5.29 -17.83
N SER A 168 30.65 -5.70 -18.86
CA SER A 168 30.93 -4.93 -20.08
C SER A 168 30.10 -5.34 -21.31
N ALA A 169 29.22 -6.32 -21.16
CA ALA A 169 28.36 -6.78 -22.25
C ALA A 169 27.25 -5.76 -22.56
N ALA A 170 26.82 -5.73 -23.83
CA ALA A 170 25.73 -4.84 -24.27
C ALA A 170 24.34 -5.28 -23.78
N SER A 171 24.18 -6.55 -23.41
CA SER A 171 22.92 -7.12 -22.89
C SER A 171 23.18 -8.28 -21.95
N VAL A 172 22.18 -8.57 -21.11
CA VAL A 172 22.19 -9.67 -20.13
C VAL A 172 20.94 -10.51 -20.29
N ALA A 173 21.11 -11.82 -20.39
CA ALA A 173 20.00 -12.77 -20.34
C ALA A 173 19.64 -13.06 -18.88
N MET A 174 18.46 -12.60 -18.43
CA MET A 174 17.97 -12.84 -17.06
C MET A 174 16.48 -13.12 -17.05
N SER A 175 16.06 -14.02 -16.17
CA SER A 175 14.64 -14.28 -15.95
C SER A 175 14.06 -13.32 -14.90
N THR A 176 12.75 -13.05 -14.98
CA THR A 176 12.06 -12.25 -13.97
C THR A 176 12.12 -12.89 -12.58
N ARG A 177 12.18 -14.23 -12.50
CA ARG A 177 12.31 -14.96 -11.23
C ARG A 177 13.67 -14.74 -10.59
N GLN A 178 14.73 -14.85 -11.38
CA GLN A 178 16.10 -14.60 -10.90
C GLN A 178 16.25 -13.20 -10.29
N ILE A 179 15.62 -12.17 -10.88
CA ILE A 179 15.62 -10.81 -10.32
C ILE A 179 14.84 -10.74 -9.00
N GLN A 180 13.75 -11.51 -8.87
CA GLN A 180 12.98 -11.58 -7.62
C GLN A 180 13.78 -12.24 -6.51
N ASP A 181 14.45 -13.35 -6.81
CA ASP A 181 15.22 -14.12 -5.83
C ASP A 181 16.43 -13.33 -5.32
N GLU A 182 17.14 -12.63 -6.21
CA GLU A 182 18.32 -11.81 -5.89
C GLU A 182 17.99 -10.57 -5.05
N LEU A 183 16.83 -9.94 -5.28
CA LEU A 183 16.46 -8.68 -4.60
C LEU A 183 15.42 -8.86 -3.50
N GLY A 184 14.83 -10.05 -3.36
CA GLY A 184 13.68 -10.29 -2.49
C GLY A 184 12.44 -9.45 -2.87
N ILE A 185 12.36 -8.97 -4.11
CA ILE A 185 11.30 -8.06 -4.57
C ILE A 185 10.04 -8.83 -4.97
N SER A 186 8.86 -8.35 -4.54
CA SER A 186 7.60 -8.98 -4.95
C SER A 186 7.38 -8.89 -6.48
N PRO A 187 6.72 -9.88 -7.11
CA PRO A 187 6.45 -9.86 -8.56
C PRO A 187 5.69 -8.62 -9.04
N ALA A 188 4.75 -8.14 -8.23
CA ALA A 188 3.94 -6.97 -8.55
C ALA A 188 4.77 -5.66 -8.50
N SER A 189 5.66 -5.55 -7.52
CA SER A 189 6.59 -4.42 -7.41
C SER A 189 7.57 -4.41 -8.58
N LEU A 190 8.18 -5.57 -8.89
CA LEU A 190 9.11 -5.70 -10.00
C LEU A 190 8.45 -5.36 -11.34
N ASN A 191 7.26 -5.88 -11.61
CA ASN A 191 6.53 -5.55 -12.84
C ASN A 191 6.27 -4.05 -13.01
N ARG A 192 5.97 -3.34 -11.91
CA ARG A 192 5.81 -1.88 -11.96
C ARG A 192 7.12 -1.15 -12.21
N VAL A 193 8.17 -1.55 -11.51
CA VAL A 193 9.52 -0.98 -11.67
C VAL A 193 10.00 -1.17 -13.10
N MET A 194 9.86 -2.37 -13.67
CA MET A 194 10.22 -2.67 -15.05
C MET A 194 9.44 -1.82 -16.06
N LYS A 195 8.13 -1.63 -15.86
CA LYS A 195 7.32 -0.73 -16.70
C LYS A 195 7.78 0.73 -16.61
N GLN A 196 8.14 1.19 -15.42
CA GLN A 196 8.64 2.54 -15.21
C GLN A 196 10.01 2.75 -15.87
N LEU A 197 10.94 1.81 -15.70
CA LEU A 197 12.27 1.85 -16.33
C LEU A 197 12.18 1.81 -17.87
N GLN A 198 11.21 1.09 -18.42
CA GLN A 198 10.92 1.10 -19.86
C GLN A 198 10.32 2.44 -20.31
N ALA A 199 9.37 2.99 -19.55
CA ALA A 199 8.77 4.30 -19.86
C ALA A 199 9.81 5.43 -19.81
N THR A 200 10.79 5.36 -18.89
CA THR A 200 11.90 6.32 -18.80
C THR A 200 13.06 5.98 -19.74
N SER A 201 12.95 4.94 -20.58
CA SER A 201 13.98 4.50 -21.53
C SER A 201 15.34 4.13 -20.90
N GLN A 202 15.35 3.83 -19.59
CA GLN A 202 16.55 3.39 -18.87
C GLN A 202 16.85 1.91 -19.09
N LEU A 203 15.81 1.12 -19.37
CA LEU A 203 15.90 -0.32 -19.57
C LEU A 203 15.14 -0.73 -20.83
N LYS A 204 15.81 -1.44 -21.73
CA LYS A 204 15.18 -2.14 -22.85
C LYS A 204 15.08 -3.62 -22.56
N ARG A 205 13.90 -4.18 -22.80
CA ARG A 205 13.59 -5.60 -22.63
C ARG A 205 13.27 -6.22 -23.98
N VAL A 206 13.99 -7.27 -24.36
CA VAL A 206 13.74 -8.05 -25.58
C VAL A 206 13.51 -9.50 -25.19
N GLN A 207 12.34 -10.03 -25.56
CA GLN A 207 11.99 -11.43 -25.35
C GLN A 207 11.77 -12.08 -26.73
N ARG A 208 12.36 -13.25 -26.96
CA ARG A 208 12.19 -14.02 -28.20
C ARG A 208 11.68 -15.42 -27.88
N GLY A 209 10.37 -15.65 -28.02
CA GLY A 209 9.76 -16.94 -27.75
C GLY A 209 10.09 -17.46 -26.35
N ASN A 210 10.62 -18.70 -26.28
CA ASN A 210 11.03 -19.37 -25.04
C ASN A 210 12.48 -19.07 -24.61
N GLN A 211 13.12 -18.06 -25.18
CA GLN A 211 14.48 -17.67 -24.80
C GLN A 211 14.46 -16.78 -23.54
N PRO A 212 15.54 -16.80 -22.73
CA PRO A 212 15.66 -15.91 -21.59
C PRO A 212 15.58 -14.45 -22.04
N THR A 213 14.99 -13.61 -21.19
CA THR A 213 14.75 -12.22 -21.51
C THR A 213 16.08 -11.47 -21.56
N LEU A 214 16.35 -10.80 -22.68
CA LEU A 214 17.51 -9.93 -22.83
C LEU A 214 17.18 -8.56 -22.26
N LEU A 215 17.98 -8.14 -21.29
CA LEU A 215 17.90 -6.87 -20.60
C LEU A 215 19.11 -6.02 -20.97
N THR A 216 18.84 -4.79 -21.37
CA THR A 216 19.86 -3.84 -21.76
C THR A 216 19.59 -2.51 -21.07
N THR A 217 20.53 -2.10 -20.23
CA THR A 217 20.51 -0.80 -19.56
C THR A 217 21.33 0.21 -20.36
N VAL A 218 20.97 1.49 -20.28
CA VAL A 218 21.74 2.60 -20.90
C VAL A 218 23.22 2.56 -20.52
N THR A 219 23.53 2.33 -19.24
CA THR A 219 24.90 2.21 -18.72
C THR A 219 25.68 1.06 -19.36
N MET A 220 25.03 -0.09 -19.62
CA MET A 220 25.67 -1.22 -20.29
C MET A 220 25.98 -0.90 -21.76
N LEU A 221 25.05 -0.24 -22.45
CA LEU A 221 25.28 0.20 -23.83
C LEU A 221 26.50 1.11 -23.91
N PHE A 222 26.56 2.13 -23.05
CA PHE A 222 27.72 3.03 -23.00
C PHE A 222 29.02 2.28 -22.69
N LYS A 223 29.04 1.38 -21.69
CA LYS A 223 30.23 0.57 -21.37
C LYS A 223 30.66 -0.29 -22.56
N SER A 224 29.73 -0.97 -23.20
CA SER A 224 30.04 -1.83 -24.35
C SER A 224 30.59 -1.03 -25.54
N ALA A 225 30.05 0.16 -25.80
CA ALA A 225 30.52 1.05 -26.87
C ALA A 225 31.92 1.64 -26.57
N MET A 226 32.23 1.93 -25.30
CA MET A 226 33.58 2.34 -24.91
C MET A 226 34.59 1.21 -25.10
N VAL A 227 34.24 -0.01 -24.70
CA VAL A 227 35.11 -1.19 -24.89
C VAL A 227 35.34 -1.47 -26.37
N SER A 228 34.30 -1.40 -27.21
CA SER A 228 34.46 -1.61 -28.66
C SER A 228 35.35 -0.52 -29.28
N ARG A 229 35.19 0.74 -28.87
CA ARG A 229 36.02 1.85 -29.34
C ARG A 229 37.49 1.68 -28.93
N GLN A 230 37.74 1.26 -27.69
CA GLN A 230 39.09 0.99 -27.20
C GLN A 230 39.74 -0.16 -27.98
N ALA A 231 39.00 -1.23 -28.22
CA ALA A 231 39.47 -2.37 -29.01
C ALA A 231 39.82 -1.96 -30.46
N GLN A 232 38.97 -1.14 -31.10
CA GLN A 232 39.26 -0.59 -32.43
C GLN A 232 40.51 0.29 -32.43
N SER A 233 40.67 1.15 -31.42
CA SER A 233 41.87 1.98 -31.29
C SER A 233 43.13 1.14 -31.13
N GLN A 234 43.09 0.09 -30.30
CA GLN A 234 44.23 -0.81 -30.09
C GLN A 234 44.58 -1.60 -31.36
N ALA A 235 43.56 -2.10 -32.07
CA ALA A 235 43.75 -2.79 -33.35
C ALA A 235 44.37 -1.86 -34.39
N TRP A 236 43.94 -0.59 -34.43
CA TRP A 236 44.51 0.42 -35.31
C TRP A 236 45.96 0.74 -34.97
N THR A 237 46.28 0.96 -33.69
CA THR A 237 47.66 1.18 -33.25
C THR A 237 48.54 -0.02 -33.60
N GLY A 238 48.05 -1.24 -33.38
CA GLY A 238 48.76 -2.47 -33.75
C GLY A 238 49.05 -2.58 -35.25
N TYR A 239 48.05 -2.26 -36.09
CA TYR A 239 48.22 -2.23 -37.54
C TYR A 239 49.20 -1.14 -38.01
N LEU A 240 49.14 0.06 -37.43
CA LEU A 240 50.10 1.11 -37.77
C LEU A 240 51.53 0.72 -37.37
N THR A 241 51.73 0.06 -36.22
CA THR A 241 53.05 -0.43 -35.82
C THR A 241 53.63 -1.48 -36.77
N THR A 242 52.81 -2.25 -37.51
CA THR A 242 53.33 -3.19 -38.53
C THR A 242 53.75 -2.49 -39.82
N LEU A 243 53.20 -1.31 -40.11
CA LEU A 243 53.50 -0.54 -41.32
C LEU A 243 54.68 0.43 -41.14
N VAL A 244 54.96 0.84 -39.91
CA VAL A 244 56.11 1.71 -39.61
C VAL A 244 57.37 0.83 -39.60
N PRO A 245 58.35 1.07 -40.48
CA PRO A 245 59.62 0.36 -40.43
C PRO A 245 60.29 0.67 -39.08
N THR A 246 60.59 -0.36 -38.29
CA THR A 246 61.41 -0.20 -37.09
C THR A 246 62.77 0.29 -37.51
N VAL A 247 63.04 1.58 -37.31
CA VAL A 247 64.40 2.13 -37.44
C VAL A 247 65.23 1.49 -36.33
N GLY A 248 66.05 0.50 -36.70
CA GLY A 248 67.04 -0.04 -35.78
C GLY A 248 67.98 1.08 -35.31
N PRO A 249 68.58 0.96 -34.10
CA PRO A 249 69.37 2.03 -33.49
C PRO A 249 70.60 2.47 -34.32
N ASN A 250 70.98 1.73 -35.36
CA ASN A 250 72.03 2.10 -36.29
C ASN A 250 71.38 2.50 -37.62
N GLY A 251 71.38 3.82 -37.88
CA GLY A 251 70.66 4.43 -39.00
C GLY A 251 71.03 3.87 -40.38
N TYR A 252 70.00 3.84 -41.23
CA TYR A 252 69.97 3.62 -42.69
C TYR A 252 70.47 2.29 -43.26
N GLU A 253 69.53 1.54 -43.84
CA GLU A 253 69.54 1.26 -45.29
C GLU A 253 68.13 0.81 -45.75
N PRO A 254 67.42 1.59 -46.60
CA PRO A 254 66.34 1.05 -47.40
C PRO A 254 66.94 0.59 -48.74
N THR A 255 67.28 -0.70 -48.86
CA THR A 255 67.59 -1.26 -50.18
C THR A 255 66.33 -1.22 -51.02
N VAL A 256 66.45 -0.61 -52.20
CA VAL A 256 65.40 -0.38 -53.20
C VAL A 256 64.88 -1.73 -53.72
N GLY A 257 63.99 -2.34 -52.95
CA GLY A 257 63.27 -3.58 -53.26
C GLY A 257 61.97 -3.74 -52.46
N THR A 258 61.70 -2.83 -51.51
CA THR A 258 60.68 -3.02 -50.48
C THR A 258 59.27 -2.61 -50.88
N LEU A 259 59.03 -1.89 -51.98
CA LEU A 259 57.64 -1.59 -52.38
C LEU A 259 56.89 -2.84 -52.88
N THR A 260 57.58 -3.75 -53.56
CA THR A 260 56.99 -5.01 -54.07
C THR A 260 56.86 -6.06 -52.96
N GLU A 261 57.81 -6.11 -52.02
CA GLU A 261 57.74 -7.03 -50.87
C GLU A 261 56.80 -6.54 -49.75
N MET A 262 56.63 -5.23 -49.56
CA MET A 262 55.60 -4.69 -48.66
C MET A 262 54.19 -4.99 -49.17
N GLN A 263 53.97 -5.04 -50.49
CA GLN A 263 52.71 -5.51 -51.06
C GLN A 263 52.49 -7.02 -50.81
N ALA A 264 53.54 -7.84 -50.86
CA ALA A 264 53.45 -9.28 -50.60
C ALA A 264 53.13 -9.61 -49.12
N VAL A 265 53.65 -8.84 -48.16
CA VAL A 265 53.33 -9.01 -46.72
C VAL A 265 51.95 -8.43 -46.36
N SER A 266 51.49 -7.40 -47.08
CA SER A 266 50.15 -6.82 -46.88
C SER A 266 48.99 -7.67 -47.43
N GLY A 267 49.28 -8.77 -48.13
CA GLY A 267 48.28 -9.63 -48.77
C GLY A 267 47.33 -10.33 -47.79
N ASP A 268 47.77 -10.61 -46.56
CA ASP A 268 46.98 -11.42 -45.60
C ASP A 268 46.42 -10.63 -44.40
N SER A 269 46.88 -9.41 -44.14
CA SER A 269 46.38 -8.59 -43.03
C SER A 269 45.40 -7.52 -43.53
N ALA A 270 44.16 -7.93 -43.81
CA ALA A 270 43.10 -7.00 -44.17
C ALA A 270 42.92 -5.93 -43.07
N PRO A 271 42.72 -4.64 -43.43
CA PRO A 271 42.56 -3.60 -42.43
C PRO A 271 41.34 -3.83 -41.52
N PRO A 272 41.37 -3.40 -40.25
CA PRO A 272 40.33 -3.73 -39.26
C PRO A 272 38.89 -3.35 -39.66
N TRP A 273 38.70 -2.33 -40.52
CA TRP A 273 37.37 -1.90 -40.98
C TRP A 273 36.75 -2.80 -42.06
N VAL A 274 37.52 -3.67 -42.72
CA VAL A 274 37.00 -4.63 -43.72
C VAL A 274 36.15 -5.73 -43.05
N MET A 275 36.38 -6.00 -41.76
CA MET A 275 35.56 -6.92 -40.96
C MET A 275 34.23 -6.28 -40.49
N GLU A 276 34.20 -4.96 -40.33
CA GLU A 276 33.04 -4.20 -39.84
C GLU A 276 31.93 -4.12 -40.91
N THR A 277 32.29 -4.02 -42.19
CA THR A 277 31.32 -3.98 -43.30
C THR A 277 30.57 -5.30 -43.47
N ARG A 278 31.21 -6.46 -43.20
CA ARG A 278 30.55 -7.77 -43.27
C ARG A 278 29.52 -8.00 -42.15
N ARG A 279 29.64 -7.36 -40.98
CA ARG A 279 28.69 -7.49 -39.87
C ARG A 279 27.42 -6.66 -40.04
N ARG A 280 27.43 -5.61 -40.87
CA ARG A 280 26.26 -4.73 -41.10
C ARG A 280 25.29 -5.26 -42.17
N THR A 281 25.71 -6.22 -42.98
CA THR A 281 24.93 -6.78 -44.11
C THR A 281 24.32 -8.15 -43.82
N GLY A 282 24.24 -8.58 -42.55
CA GLY A 282 23.63 -9.84 -42.13
C GLY A 282 22.42 -9.64 -41.23
#